data_AF-A0A959KAE7-F1
#
_entry.id   AF-A0A959KAE7-F1
#
_cell.length_a   1.000
_cell.length_b   1.000
_cell.length_c   1.000
_cell.angle_alpha   90.00
_cell.angle_beta   90.00
_cell.angle_gamma   90.00
#
_symmetry.space_group_name_H-M   'P 1'
#
loop_
_entity.id
_entity.type
_entity.pdbx_description
1 polymer ?
#
loop_
_entity_poly.entity_id
_entity_poly.type
_entity_poly.pdbx_seq_one_letter_code
_entity_poly.pdbx_strand_id
1 'polypeptide(L)'
;MKTYRVLIQIGLGLIMTSLILLSCSKDPLDAVRDKIPGAFQYLAGIFDGEGVGAVLDLRRATVLFNPAGDQYAWVENGEIKVIRRIDDSLSPFRKTILGSIGPSFLSIPKTAYFFDRSGSRYTTATYDFKDVAGKWDDPNLFSFSNKSYGPRDWGGRDECPFTTIGAIWEYQVNRFCSYYAPDYYAVYMTNGDGNLFTQYAFSKERFGGVVNAVNQYEIYTCDGEDGDKHQTAMGQIPFSSIRAVMTYYGTGSLPVGEVFFISDGKQFGYNQFETGEVLGPFDLY
;
A
#
# COMPACT_ATOMS: atom_id res chain seq x y z
N MET A 1 89.84 -33.19 12.26
CA MET A 1 89.25 -33.66 10.99
C MET A 1 87.77 -33.24 11.03
N LYS A 2 87.32 -32.18 10.36
CA LYS A 2 86.94 -32.10 8.92
C LYS A 2 86.10 -33.33 8.52
N THR A 3 84.84 -33.23 8.05
CA THR A 3 84.34 -32.34 7.00
C THR A 3 82.80 -32.23 7.02
N TYR A 4 82.27 -31.07 6.63
CA TYR A 4 80.87 -30.80 6.30
C TYR A 4 80.44 -31.48 4.99
N ARG A 5 79.14 -31.85 4.87
CA ARG A 5 78.44 -31.79 3.58
C ARG A 5 77.06 -31.16 3.75
N VAL A 6 76.93 -30.06 3.04
CA VAL A 6 75.73 -29.28 2.72
C VAL A 6 74.89 -30.05 1.71
N LEU A 7 73.57 -29.98 1.84
CA LEU A 7 72.66 -30.05 0.69
C LEU A 7 71.53 -29.04 0.89
N ILE A 8 71.53 -28.05 0.00
CA ILE A 8 70.54 -26.99 -0.19
C ILE A 8 69.71 -27.38 -1.41
N GLN A 9 68.39 -27.32 -1.30
CA GLN A 9 67.42 -27.10 -2.39
C GLN A 9 66.10 -26.68 -1.72
N ILE A 10 65.82 -25.38 -1.54
CA ILE A 10 65.17 -24.44 -2.47
C ILE A 10 63.91 -25.04 -3.11
N GLY A 11 62.74 -24.51 -2.74
CA GLY A 11 61.47 -24.89 -3.38
C GLY A 11 60.25 -24.16 -2.85
N LEU A 12 60.22 -22.84 -3.06
CA LEU A 12 59.05 -21.95 -3.25
C LEU A 12 57.88 -22.00 -2.25
N GLY A 13 57.67 -20.83 -1.63
CA GLY A 13 56.47 -20.50 -0.89
C GLY A 13 55.22 -20.53 -1.76
N LEU A 14 54.20 -21.24 -1.27
CA LEU A 14 52.82 -20.83 -1.47
C LEU A 14 52.51 -19.78 -0.42
N ILE A 15 52.81 -18.52 -0.75
CA ILE A 15 52.05 -17.41 -0.22
C ILE A 15 50.64 -17.63 -0.75
N MET A 16 49.78 -18.17 0.12
CA MET A 16 48.35 -18.21 -0.10
C MET A 16 47.89 -16.75 -0.02
N THR A 17 48.08 -16.03 -1.12
CA THR A 17 47.40 -14.77 -1.38
C THR A 17 45.93 -15.14 -1.42
N SER A 18 45.27 -15.02 -0.27
CA SER A 18 43.84 -14.81 -0.19
C SER A 18 43.56 -13.56 -1.01
N LEU A 19 43.40 -13.76 -2.32
CA LEU A 19 42.78 -12.82 -3.21
C LEU A 19 41.34 -12.72 -2.70
N ILE A 20 41.13 -11.83 -1.73
CA ILE A 20 39.82 -11.30 -1.40
C ILE A 20 39.41 -10.59 -2.69
N LEU A 21 38.78 -11.35 -3.59
CA LEU A 21 37.89 -10.80 -4.59
C LEU A 21 36.80 -10.12 -3.77
N LEU A 22 37.01 -8.84 -3.47
CA LEU A 22 35.95 -7.87 -3.27
C LEU A 22 35.18 -7.82 -4.60
N SER A 23 34.42 -8.89 -4.84
CA SER A 23 33.18 -8.80 -5.58
C SER A 23 32.37 -7.76 -4.81
N CYS A 24 32.36 -6.52 -5.31
CA CYS A 24 31.24 -5.62 -5.11
C CYS A 24 30.00 -6.31 -5.71
N SER A 25 29.52 -7.37 -5.07
CA SER A 25 28.15 -7.80 -5.26
C SER A 25 27.35 -6.66 -4.70
N LYS A 26 26.78 -5.84 -5.59
CA LYS A 26 25.70 -4.92 -5.23
C LYS A 26 24.77 -5.66 -4.27
N ASP A 27 24.35 -5.00 -3.20
CA ASP A 27 23.36 -5.57 -2.30
C ASP A 27 22.20 -6.09 -3.18
N PRO A 28 21.70 -7.33 -3.01
CA PRO A 28 20.57 -7.82 -3.78
C PRO A 28 19.41 -6.82 -3.84
N LEU A 29 19.21 -6.03 -2.78
CA LEU A 29 18.22 -4.95 -2.72
C LEU A 29 18.53 -3.77 -3.64
N ASP A 30 19.80 -3.46 -3.92
CA ASP A 30 20.17 -2.39 -4.87
C ASP A 30 19.71 -2.73 -6.29
N ALA A 31 19.82 -4.01 -6.70
CA ALA A 31 19.39 -4.45 -8.01
C ALA A 31 17.86 -4.38 -8.20
N VAL A 32 17.11 -4.55 -7.12
CA VAL A 32 15.65 -4.38 -7.08
C VAL A 32 15.30 -2.89 -7.10
N ARG A 33 15.95 -2.10 -6.25
CA ARG A 33 15.73 -0.64 -6.14
C ARG A 33 15.99 0.08 -7.45
N ASP A 34 17.00 -0.35 -8.22
CA ASP A 34 17.33 0.20 -9.55
C ASP A 34 16.20 0.00 -10.60
N LYS A 35 15.27 -0.95 -10.38
CA LYS A 35 14.13 -1.23 -11.28
C LYS A 35 12.84 -0.54 -10.86
N ILE A 36 12.75 -0.09 -9.60
CA ILE A 36 11.59 0.60 -9.06
C ILE A 36 11.67 2.09 -9.45
N PRO A 37 10.56 2.71 -9.92
CA PRO A 37 10.55 4.15 -10.20
C PRO A 37 11.01 4.95 -8.98
N GLY A 38 11.81 6.00 -9.18
CA GLY A 38 12.47 6.75 -8.10
C GLY A 38 11.54 7.17 -6.96
N ALA A 39 10.32 7.57 -7.28
CA ALA A 39 9.29 7.96 -6.32
C ALA A 39 8.85 6.85 -5.35
N PHE A 40 9.15 5.58 -5.64
CA PHE A 40 8.73 4.40 -4.90
C PHE A 40 9.88 3.55 -4.39
N GLN A 41 11.14 3.97 -4.57
CA GLN A 41 12.33 3.20 -4.17
C GLN A 41 12.39 2.88 -2.67
N TYR A 42 11.69 3.65 -1.83
CA TYR A 42 11.53 3.37 -0.41
C TYR A 42 10.75 2.08 -0.11
N LEU A 43 10.00 1.55 -1.09
CA LEU A 43 9.28 0.28 -0.95
C LEU A 43 10.18 -0.95 -1.15
N ALA A 44 11.38 -0.79 -1.71
CA ALA A 44 12.32 -1.89 -1.95
C ALA A 44 12.66 -2.59 -0.63
N GLY A 45 12.37 -3.90 -0.54
CA GLY A 45 12.62 -4.72 0.65
C GLY A 45 11.76 -4.38 1.86
N ILE A 46 10.64 -3.65 1.68
CA ILE A 46 9.77 -3.28 2.81
C ILE A 46 9.30 -4.52 3.57
N PHE A 47 9.28 -4.42 4.90
CA PHE A 47 8.98 -5.54 5.82
C PHE A 47 9.84 -6.78 5.55
N ASP A 48 11.14 -6.59 5.36
CA ASP A 48 12.10 -7.67 5.11
C ASP A 48 11.70 -8.57 3.91
N GLY A 49 11.02 -7.99 2.91
CA GLY A 49 10.56 -8.68 1.71
C GLY A 49 9.21 -9.39 1.84
N GLU A 50 8.47 -9.19 2.93
CA GLU A 50 7.11 -9.71 3.06
C GLU A 50 6.13 -9.01 2.10
N GLY A 51 6.38 -7.75 1.74
CA GLY A 51 5.50 -6.94 0.89
C GLY A 51 4.42 -6.21 1.68
N VAL A 52 3.42 -5.64 1.00
CA VAL A 52 2.38 -4.80 1.62
C VAL A 52 1.03 -5.51 1.60
N GLY A 53 0.48 -5.75 2.79
CA GLY A 53 -0.80 -6.44 2.99
C GLY A 53 -2.02 -5.54 3.05
N ALA A 54 -1.84 -4.28 3.47
CA ALA A 54 -2.90 -3.28 3.54
C ALA A 54 -2.31 -1.85 3.57
N VAL A 55 -3.15 -0.88 3.27
CA VAL A 55 -2.80 0.55 3.29
C VAL A 55 -3.87 1.31 4.08
N LEU A 56 -3.44 2.34 4.80
CA LEU A 56 -4.28 3.42 5.30
C LEU A 56 -3.70 4.75 4.81
N ASP A 57 -4.40 5.41 3.90
CA ASP A 57 -4.01 6.75 3.45
C ASP A 57 -4.55 7.81 4.42
N LEU A 58 -3.64 8.60 5.00
CA LEU A 58 -3.92 9.74 5.88
C LEU A 58 -3.74 11.08 5.14
N ARG A 59 -3.66 11.06 3.80
CA ARG A 59 -3.40 12.16 2.85
C ARG A 59 -2.04 12.85 2.99
N ARG A 60 -1.62 13.20 4.21
CA ARG A 60 -0.27 13.77 4.49
C ARG A 60 0.74 12.73 4.95
N ALA A 61 0.27 11.52 5.21
CA ALA A 61 1.07 10.35 5.53
C ALA A 61 0.35 9.13 4.97
N THR A 62 1.09 8.07 4.70
CA THR A 62 0.52 6.77 4.34
C THR A 62 1.05 5.74 5.32
N VAL A 63 0.16 4.90 5.83
CA VAL A 63 0.54 3.76 6.67
C VAL A 63 0.40 2.50 5.84
N LEU A 64 1.50 1.79 5.67
CA LEU A 64 1.54 0.49 5.02
C LEU A 64 1.56 -0.57 6.12
N PHE A 65 0.81 -1.66 5.97
CA PHE A 65 0.85 -2.80 6.90
C PHE A 65 1.46 -4.00 6.17
N ASN A 66 2.23 -4.83 6.88
CA ASN A 66 2.73 -6.09 6.33
C ASN A 66 1.57 -7.10 6.12
N PRO A 67 1.76 -8.22 5.40
CA PRO A 67 0.71 -9.20 5.15
C PRO A 67 0.14 -9.87 6.41
N ALA A 68 0.94 -9.96 7.48
CA ALA A 68 0.49 -10.44 8.78
C ALA A 68 -0.37 -9.39 9.54
N GLY A 69 -0.27 -8.11 9.17
CA GLY A 69 -1.00 -7.02 9.78
C GLY A 69 -0.54 -6.68 11.20
N ASP A 70 0.63 -7.17 11.63
CA ASP A 70 1.18 -6.98 12.97
C ASP A 70 2.29 -5.92 13.02
N GLN A 71 2.78 -5.49 11.85
CA GLN A 71 3.70 -4.38 11.67
C GLN A 71 3.15 -3.34 10.70
N TYR A 72 3.59 -2.11 10.87
CA TYR A 72 3.31 -1.02 9.96
C TYR A 72 4.57 -0.21 9.64
N ALA A 73 4.61 0.35 8.43
CA ALA A 73 5.56 1.35 8.00
C ALA A 73 4.81 2.68 7.84
N TRP A 74 5.31 3.73 8.50
CA TRP A 74 4.76 5.08 8.37
C TRP A 74 5.55 5.85 7.33
N VAL A 75 4.88 6.27 6.26
CA VAL A 75 5.49 6.94 5.11
C VAL A 75 5.05 8.39 5.06
N GLU A 76 6.03 9.30 4.95
CA GLU A 76 5.80 10.73 4.72
C GLU A 76 6.76 11.24 3.66
N ASN A 77 6.24 11.97 2.68
CA ASN A 77 7.03 12.55 1.58
C ASN A 77 7.93 11.52 0.86
N GLY A 78 7.44 10.29 0.67
CA GLY A 78 8.19 9.22 0.01
C GLY A 78 9.32 8.62 0.87
N GLU A 79 9.30 8.82 2.18
CA GLU A 79 10.28 8.24 3.10
C GLU A 79 9.61 7.46 4.22
N ILE A 80 10.16 6.29 4.56
CA ILE A 80 9.75 5.52 5.73
C ILE A 80 10.31 6.21 6.98
N LYS A 81 9.43 6.72 7.83
CA LYS A 81 9.78 7.37 9.11
C LYS A 81 9.97 6.37 10.24
N VAL A 82 9.17 5.29 10.22
CA VAL A 82 9.30 4.19 11.19
C VAL A 82 8.73 2.90 10.61
N ILE A 83 9.30 1.77 10.99
CA ILE A 83 8.67 0.44 10.92
C ILE A 83 8.52 -0.04 12.36
N ARG A 84 7.29 -0.42 12.75
CA ARG A 84 6.98 -0.76 14.14
C ARG A 84 5.86 -1.79 14.21
N ARG A 85 5.84 -2.58 15.28
CA ARG A 85 4.69 -3.42 15.61
C ARG A 85 3.47 -2.57 15.99
N ILE A 86 2.27 -3.07 15.70
CA ILE A 86 1.01 -2.38 16.06
C ILE A 86 0.77 -2.35 17.58
N ASP A 87 1.35 -3.29 18.32
CA ASP A 87 1.20 -3.45 19.78
C ASP A 87 2.26 -2.68 20.59
N ASP A 88 3.19 -2.01 19.90
CA ASP A 88 4.22 -1.20 20.54
C ASP A 88 3.63 -0.01 21.31
N SER A 89 4.27 0.35 22.43
CA SER A 89 3.77 1.37 23.36
C SER A 89 3.61 2.77 22.75
N LEU A 90 4.36 3.12 21.71
CA LEU A 90 4.21 4.40 20.99
C LEU A 90 3.40 4.24 19.70
N SER A 91 2.90 3.04 19.38
CA SER A 91 2.08 2.84 18.18
C SER A 91 0.74 3.58 18.32
N PRO A 92 0.31 4.32 17.27
CA PRO A 92 -1.06 4.83 17.13
C PRO A 92 -2.12 3.74 17.21
N PHE A 93 -1.75 2.48 16.92
CA PHE A 93 -2.65 1.35 16.81
C PHE A 93 -2.77 0.52 18.08
N ARG A 94 -1.95 0.79 19.11
CA ARG A 94 -1.82 -0.07 20.31
C ARG A 94 -3.11 -0.33 21.09
N LYS A 95 -4.12 0.54 20.91
CA LYS A 95 -5.42 0.48 21.59
C LYS A 95 -6.50 -0.20 20.75
N THR A 96 -6.19 -0.63 19.53
CA THR A 96 -7.15 -1.35 18.71
C THR A 96 -7.52 -2.68 19.36
N ILE A 97 -8.78 -3.08 19.21
CA ILE A 97 -9.26 -4.40 19.65
C ILE A 97 -8.89 -5.52 18.67
N LEU A 98 -8.30 -5.16 17.52
CA LEU A 98 -7.86 -6.10 16.51
C LEU A 98 -6.46 -6.63 16.86
N GLY A 99 -6.25 -7.95 16.75
CA GLY A 99 -4.90 -8.52 16.93
C GLY A 99 -3.96 -8.30 15.74
N SER A 100 -4.51 -7.85 14.61
CA SER A 100 -3.81 -7.59 13.35
C SER A 100 -4.67 -6.67 12.50
N ILE A 101 -4.07 -5.71 11.80
CA ILE A 101 -4.77 -4.76 10.92
C ILE A 101 -4.66 -5.22 9.46
N GLY A 102 -5.78 -5.24 8.77
CA GLY A 102 -5.90 -5.46 7.34
C GLY A 102 -6.38 -4.19 6.63
N PRO A 103 -7.26 -4.30 5.63
CA PRO A 103 -7.75 -3.17 4.84
C PRO A 103 -8.26 -2.05 5.72
N SER A 104 -7.93 -0.81 5.40
CA SER A 104 -8.26 0.35 6.24
C SER A 104 -8.49 1.58 5.37
N PHE A 105 -9.39 2.48 5.78
CA PHE A 105 -9.61 3.74 5.06
C PHE A 105 -10.15 4.83 5.98
N LEU A 106 -10.09 6.07 5.52
CA LEU A 106 -10.62 7.23 6.21
C LEU A 106 -11.94 7.70 5.60
N SER A 107 -13.02 7.62 6.37
CA SER A 107 -14.32 8.21 6.07
C SER A 107 -14.46 9.63 6.57
N ILE A 108 -15.21 10.44 5.81
CA ILE A 108 -15.56 11.80 6.18
C ILE A 108 -16.89 11.81 6.98
N PRO A 109 -17.01 12.63 8.05
CA PRO A 109 -15.93 13.34 8.74
C PRO A 109 -15.29 12.48 9.85
N LYS A 110 -13.96 12.36 9.83
CA LYS A 110 -13.11 11.94 10.96
C LYS A 110 -13.30 10.52 11.51
N THR A 111 -13.79 9.58 10.70
CA THR A 111 -13.88 8.17 11.11
C THR A 111 -12.94 7.32 10.27
N ALA A 112 -11.96 6.69 10.91
CA ALA A 112 -11.15 5.66 10.29
C ALA A 112 -11.81 4.30 10.52
N TYR A 113 -11.85 3.47 9.48
CA TYR A 113 -12.28 2.08 9.56
C TYR A 113 -11.06 1.19 9.42
N PHE A 114 -10.96 0.20 10.30
CA PHE A 114 -9.88 -0.76 10.32
C PHE A 114 -10.49 -2.15 10.28
N PHE A 115 -10.21 -2.90 9.22
CA PHE A 115 -10.55 -4.31 9.15
C PHE A 115 -9.45 -5.14 9.80
N ASP A 116 -9.79 -6.33 10.30
CA ASP A 116 -8.79 -7.31 10.67
C ASP A 116 -8.07 -7.84 9.43
N ARG A 117 -6.93 -8.54 9.60
CA ARG A 117 -6.14 -9.09 8.49
C ARG A 117 -6.97 -9.94 7.51
N SER A 118 -7.98 -10.63 8.03
CA SER A 118 -8.88 -11.48 7.22
C SER A 118 -9.94 -10.69 6.45
N GLY A 119 -10.16 -9.42 6.80
CA GLY A 119 -11.22 -8.60 6.25
C GLY A 119 -12.63 -8.98 6.71
N SER A 120 -12.76 -9.90 7.68
CA SER A 120 -14.04 -10.46 8.12
C SER A 120 -14.71 -9.66 9.23
N ARG A 121 -13.96 -8.76 9.88
CA ARG A 121 -14.49 -7.83 10.88
C ARG A 121 -13.82 -6.49 10.78
N TYR A 122 -14.50 -5.43 11.20
CA TYR A 122 -13.91 -4.11 11.34
C TYR A 122 -14.21 -3.48 12.69
N THR A 123 -13.35 -2.53 13.09
CA THR A 123 -13.61 -1.54 14.13
C THR A 123 -13.47 -0.15 13.54
N THR A 124 -13.89 0.86 14.29
CA THR A 124 -13.74 2.27 13.90
C THR A 124 -12.84 2.99 14.90
N ALA A 125 -12.23 4.08 14.45
CA ALA A 125 -11.58 5.03 15.33
C ALA A 125 -11.88 6.46 14.88
N THR A 126 -11.94 7.39 15.83
CA THR A 126 -11.93 8.82 15.52
C THR A 126 -10.51 9.36 15.50
N TYR A 127 -10.23 10.36 14.67
CA TYR A 127 -8.92 10.99 14.53
C TYR A 127 -9.04 12.48 14.16
N ASP A 128 -7.96 13.25 14.34
CA ASP A 128 -7.88 14.63 13.80
C ASP A 128 -6.97 14.69 12.57
N PHE A 129 -7.58 15.02 11.43
CA PHE A 129 -6.92 15.05 10.13
C PHE A 129 -5.87 16.17 10.00
N LYS A 130 -6.00 17.28 10.74
CA LYS A 130 -5.10 18.44 10.56
C LYS A 130 -3.65 18.17 11.00
N ASP A 131 -3.47 17.17 11.85
CA ASP A 131 -2.23 16.99 12.62
C ASP A 131 -1.55 15.63 12.38
N VAL A 132 -1.81 14.89 11.30
CA VAL A 132 -1.28 13.51 11.15
C VAL A 132 0.22 13.42 10.85
N ALA A 133 0.81 14.37 10.14
CA ALA A 133 2.24 14.33 9.81
C ALA A 133 3.10 14.50 11.08
N GLY A 134 4.11 13.66 11.24
CA GLY A 134 4.96 13.60 12.44
C GLY A 134 4.32 12.87 13.63
N LYS A 135 3.19 12.19 13.45
CA LYS A 135 2.47 11.47 14.54
C LYS A 135 2.69 9.97 14.59
N TRP A 136 3.74 9.50 13.94
CA TRP A 136 4.09 8.08 13.88
C TRP A 136 4.45 7.47 15.25
N ASP A 137 4.69 8.30 16.26
CA ASP A 137 4.92 7.98 17.68
C ASP A 137 3.86 8.56 18.63
N ASP A 138 2.70 9.02 18.12
CA ASP A 138 1.61 9.52 18.94
C ASP A 138 0.58 8.40 19.20
N PRO A 139 0.61 7.77 20.38
CA PRO A 139 -0.22 6.61 20.63
C PRO A 139 -1.65 7.00 21.03
N ASN A 140 -2.00 8.29 20.92
CA ASN A 140 -3.36 8.82 21.10
C ASN A 140 -3.93 9.41 19.80
N LEU A 141 -3.23 9.26 18.66
CA LEU A 141 -3.72 9.73 17.36
C LEU A 141 -5.12 9.19 17.01
N PHE A 142 -5.37 7.92 17.34
CA PHE A 142 -6.65 7.26 17.15
C PHE A 142 -7.35 6.99 18.48
N SER A 143 -8.64 7.28 18.53
CA SER A 143 -9.53 6.85 19.61
C SER A 143 -10.42 5.71 19.10
N PHE A 144 -10.00 4.47 19.36
CA PHE A 144 -10.66 3.26 18.89
C PHE A 144 -11.98 2.95 19.61
N SER A 145 -12.93 2.46 18.84
CA SER A 145 -14.12 1.77 19.34
C SER A 145 -13.73 0.43 19.98
N ASN A 146 -14.40 0.08 21.08
CA ASN A 146 -14.30 -1.23 21.72
C ASN A 146 -15.23 -2.29 21.13
N LYS A 147 -15.92 -1.96 20.03
CA LYS A 147 -16.83 -2.85 19.30
C LYS A 147 -16.24 -3.25 17.95
N SER A 148 -16.53 -4.48 17.54
CA SER A 148 -16.27 -4.97 16.18
C SER A 148 -17.56 -5.36 15.48
N TYR A 149 -17.59 -5.21 14.17
CA TYR A 149 -18.73 -5.51 13.30
C TYR A 149 -18.28 -6.36 12.12
N GLY A 150 -19.18 -7.06 11.44
CA GLY A 150 -18.87 -7.74 10.18
C GLY A 150 -19.10 -6.82 8.99
N PRO A 151 -18.49 -7.08 7.81
CA PRO A 151 -18.73 -6.30 6.59
C PRO A 151 -20.21 -6.14 6.21
N ARG A 152 -21.07 -7.10 6.56
CA ARG A 152 -22.53 -7.01 6.33
C ARG A 152 -23.23 -5.96 7.18
N ASP A 153 -22.63 -5.58 8.31
CA ASP A 153 -23.12 -4.51 9.18
C ASP A 153 -22.68 -3.12 8.69
N TRP A 154 -21.87 -3.09 7.61
CA TRP A 154 -21.34 -1.88 7.02
C TRP A 154 -22.27 -1.35 5.92
N GLY A 155 -22.73 -0.11 6.09
CA GLY A 155 -23.78 0.49 5.27
C GLY A 155 -25.18 0.31 5.86
N GLY A 156 -26.21 0.73 5.11
CA GLY A 156 -27.59 0.32 5.37
C GLY A 156 -27.77 -1.20 5.19
N ARG A 157 -28.94 -1.75 5.56
CA ARG A 157 -29.17 -3.21 5.53
C ARG A 157 -28.80 -3.81 4.16
N ASP A 158 -27.92 -4.81 4.19
CA ASP A 158 -27.51 -5.68 3.07
C ASP A 158 -26.75 -5.01 1.90
N GLU A 159 -26.05 -3.90 2.15
CA GLU A 159 -25.40 -3.13 1.07
C GLU A 159 -23.99 -3.63 0.68
N CYS A 160 -23.22 -4.22 1.60
CA CYS A 160 -21.91 -4.77 1.26
C CYS A 160 -22.04 -6.20 0.69
N PRO A 161 -21.66 -6.46 -0.58
CA PRO A 161 -21.81 -7.77 -1.21
C PRO A 161 -20.77 -8.80 -0.73
N PHE A 162 -19.76 -8.38 0.03
CA PHE A 162 -18.64 -9.21 0.43
C PHE A 162 -18.71 -9.59 1.91
N THR A 163 -18.34 -10.82 2.22
CA THR A 163 -18.19 -11.31 3.61
C THR A 163 -16.81 -11.08 4.18
N THR A 164 -15.83 -10.78 3.31
CA THR A 164 -14.44 -10.50 3.63
C THR A 164 -13.91 -9.47 2.66
N ILE A 165 -13.18 -8.48 3.17
CA ILE A 165 -12.61 -7.40 2.37
C ILE A 165 -11.12 -7.63 2.14
N GLY A 166 -10.67 -7.55 0.88
CA GLY A 166 -9.28 -7.72 0.51
C GLY A 166 -8.49 -6.42 0.51
N ALA A 167 -9.10 -5.34 0.02
CA ALA A 167 -8.59 -3.97 -0.03
C ALA A 167 -9.77 -2.99 0.06
N ILE A 168 -9.52 -1.78 0.57
CA ILE A 168 -10.49 -0.66 0.56
C ILE A 168 -9.74 0.66 0.42
N TRP A 169 -10.24 1.56 -0.42
CA TRP A 169 -9.67 2.90 -0.60
C TRP A 169 -10.72 3.91 -1.06
N GLU A 170 -10.43 5.19 -0.83
CA GLU A 170 -11.29 6.31 -1.25
C GLU A 170 -11.32 6.40 -2.78
N TYR A 171 -12.53 6.52 -3.34
CA TYR A 171 -12.72 6.83 -4.74
C TYR A 171 -12.18 8.24 -5.02
N GLN A 172 -11.06 8.31 -5.74
CA GLN A 172 -10.51 9.58 -6.18
C GLN A 172 -11.19 9.97 -7.51
N VAL A 173 -12.14 10.90 -7.45
CA VAL A 173 -12.62 11.58 -8.65
C VAL A 173 -11.41 12.32 -9.23
N ASN A 174 -10.98 11.97 -10.45
CA ASN A 174 -9.92 12.68 -11.14
C ASN A 174 -10.19 14.19 -11.06
N ARG A 175 -9.17 15.00 -10.75
CA ARG A 175 -9.27 16.46 -10.65
C ARG A 175 -9.92 17.09 -11.89
N PHE A 176 -9.81 16.45 -13.05
CA PHE A 176 -10.44 16.89 -14.29
C PHE A 176 -11.97 16.69 -14.32
N CYS A 177 -12.53 15.88 -13.41
CA CYS A 177 -13.96 15.59 -13.27
C CYS A 177 -14.60 16.29 -12.05
N SER A 178 -13.84 17.03 -11.25
CA SER A 178 -14.26 17.56 -9.94
C SER A 178 -15.38 18.61 -10.00
N TYR A 179 -15.80 19.04 -11.20
CA TYR A 179 -16.92 19.96 -11.38
C TYR A 179 -18.28 19.35 -11.02
N TYR A 180 -18.40 18.01 -10.97
CA TYR A 180 -19.71 17.36 -10.98
C TYR A 180 -20.24 16.83 -9.64
N ALA A 181 -19.45 16.74 -8.56
CA ALA A 181 -20.00 16.29 -7.27
C ALA A 181 -19.12 16.61 -6.03
N PRO A 182 -19.21 17.81 -5.43
CA PRO A 182 -18.53 18.12 -4.17
C PRO A 182 -19.03 17.30 -2.95
N ASP A 183 -20.19 16.64 -3.05
CA ASP A 183 -20.82 15.85 -1.98
C ASP A 183 -20.73 14.32 -2.19
N TYR A 184 -19.92 13.86 -3.14
CA TYR A 184 -19.79 12.44 -3.46
C TYR A 184 -18.63 11.82 -2.68
N TYR A 185 -18.95 11.07 -1.64
CA TYR A 185 -17.98 10.26 -0.90
C TYR A 185 -18.25 8.79 -1.21
N ALA A 186 -17.32 8.15 -1.93
CA ALA A 186 -17.38 6.76 -2.31
C ALA A 186 -16.05 6.05 -2.05
N VAL A 187 -16.10 4.73 -1.97
CA VAL A 187 -14.96 3.86 -1.75
C VAL A 187 -15.03 2.69 -2.70
N TYR A 188 -13.87 2.22 -3.12
CA TYR A 188 -13.75 0.91 -3.75
C TYR A 188 -13.41 -0.13 -2.70
N MET A 189 -13.92 -1.33 -2.90
CA MET A 189 -13.55 -2.50 -2.11
C MET A 189 -13.29 -3.68 -3.00
N THR A 190 -12.36 -4.53 -2.60
CA THR A 190 -12.26 -5.88 -3.15
C THR A 190 -12.77 -6.94 -2.18
N ASN A 191 -13.21 -8.08 -2.70
CA ASN A 191 -13.45 -9.27 -1.88
C ASN A 191 -12.14 -9.81 -1.27
N GLY A 192 -12.23 -10.82 -0.41
CA GLY A 192 -11.06 -11.36 0.31
C GLY A 192 -9.95 -11.90 -0.59
N ASP A 193 -10.32 -12.43 -1.77
CA ASP A 193 -9.40 -12.93 -2.80
C ASP A 193 -8.80 -11.80 -3.65
N GLY A 194 -9.31 -10.58 -3.51
CA GLY A 194 -8.84 -9.41 -4.24
C GLY A 194 -9.20 -9.39 -5.72
N ASN A 195 -10.00 -10.33 -6.23
CA ASN A 195 -10.27 -10.52 -7.67
C ASN A 195 -11.60 -9.94 -8.15
N LEU A 196 -12.51 -9.62 -7.21
CA LEU A 196 -13.76 -8.91 -7.48
C LEU A 196 -13.74 -7.59 -6.74
N PHE A 197 -14.31 -6.54 -7.33
CA PHE A 197 -14.47 -5.24 -6.68
C PHE A 197 -15.89 -4.72 -6.78
N THR A 198 -16.22 -3.81 -5.87
CA THR A 198 -17.45 -3.02 -5.89
C THR A 198 -17.15 -1.58 -5.50
N GLN A 199 -17.98 -0.66 -5.97
CA GLN A 199 -17.96 0.73 -5.54
C GLN A 199 -19.13 0.98 -4.58
N TYR A 200 -18.85 1.61 -3.45
CA TYR A 200 -19.84 1.95 -2.44
C TYR A 200 -19.86 3.46 -2.21
N ALA A 201 -21.03 4.11 -2.34
CA ALA A 201 -21.20 5.54 -2.10
C ALA A 201 -22.00 5.79 -0.82
N PHE A 202 -21.48 6.64 0.08
CA PHE A 202 -22.10 6.95 1.38
C PHE A 202 -23.28 7.93 1.27
N SER A 203 -23.36 8.70 0.16
CA SER A 203 -24.41 9.68 -0.09
C SER A 203 -25.30 9.27 -1.27
N LYS A 204 -26.46 8.67 -0.95
CA LYS A 204 -27.59 8.31 -1.85
C LYS A 204 -27.38 7.07 -2.75
N GLU A 205 -28.36 6.17 -2.68
CA GLU A 205 -29.06 5.32 -3.69
C GLU A 205 -28.53 5.10 -5.14
N ARG A 206 -27.34 5.57 -5.53
CA ARG A 206 -26.93 5.63 -6.95
C ARG A 206 -26.12 4.44 -7.45
N PHE A 207 -25.45 3.69 -6.58
CA PHE A 207 -24.67 2.53 -6.99
C PHE A 207 -25.03 1.35 -6.09
N GLY A 208 -26.03 0.59 -6.53
CA GLY A 208 -26.42 -0.66 -5.89
C GLY A 208 -25.36 -1.72 -6.17
N GLY A 209 -24.33 -1.79 -5.33
CA GLY A 209 -23.49 -2.99 -5.10
C GLY A 209 -23.06 -3.79 -6.33
N VAL A 210 -22.82 -3.14 -7.48
CA VAL A 210 -22.42 -3.85 -8.69
C VAL A 210 -21.05 -4.45 -8.44
N VAL A 211 -20.95 -5.76 -8.57
CA VAL A 211 -19.71 -6.51 -8.41
C VAL A 211 -19.12 -6.75 -9.79
N ASN A 212 -17.93 -6.22 -10.00
CA ASN A 212 -17.16 -6.37 -11.23
C ASN A 212 -15.89 -7.18 -10.95
N ALA A 213 -15.29 -7.77 -11.98
CA ALA A 213 -13.95 -8.32 -11.85
C ALA A 213 -12.93 -7.18 -11.74
N VAL A 214 -11.85 -7.35 -10.96
CA VAL A 214 -10.83 -6.29 -10.76
C VAL A 214 -10.19 -5.82 -12.07
N ASN A 215 -10.04 -6.71 -13.05
CA ASN A 215 -9.55 -6.36 -14.38
C ASN A 215 -10.56 -5.57 -15.24
N GLN A 216 -11.74 -5.24 -14.71
CA GLN A 216 -12.77 -4.39 -15.31
C GLN A 216 -12.92 -3.07 -14.54
N TYR A 217 -11.87 -2.62 -13.88
CA TYR A 217 -11.83 -1.35 -13.17
C TYR A 217 -12.14 -0.16 -14.09
N GLU A 218 -12.86 0.84 -13.58
CA GLU A 218 -13.15 2.06 -14.33
C GLU A 218 -12.06 3.09 -14.05
N ILE A 219 -11.30 3.47 -15.08
CA ILE A 219 -10.36 4.60 -15.01
C ILE A 219 -11.06 5.79 -15.69
N TYR A 220 -11.46 6.78 -14.90
CA TYR A 220 -12.14 7.96 -15.41
C TYR A 220 -11.14 8.95 -16.02
N THR A 221 -11.20 9.11 -17.35
CA THR A 221 -10.63 10.25 -18.08
C THR A 221 -11.73 11.28 -18.31
N CYS A 222 -11.49 12.54 -17.95
CA CYS A 222 -12.39 13.65 -18.27
C CYS A 222 -11.72 14.57 -19.28
N ASP A 223 -12.33 14.72 -20.45
CA ASP A 223 -11.96 15.74 -21.42
C ASP A 223 -12.52 17.11 -20.97
N GLY A 224 -11.72 18.15 -21.18
CA GLY A 224 -12.04 19.53 -20.82
C GLY A 224 -13.20 20.15 -21.62
N GLU A 225 -13.60 21.34 -21.18
CA GLU A 225 -14.76 22.16 -21.56
C GLU A 225 -14.95 22.41 -23.08
N ASP A 226 -15.32 21.41 -23.88
CA ASP A 226 -15.71 21.66 -25.29
C ASP A 226 -16.71 20.64 -25.87
N GLY A 227 -17.62 20.13 -25.03
CA GLY A 227 -18.83 19.44 -25.49
C GLY A 227 -18.58 18.05 -26.13
N ASP A 228 -19.14 17.03 -25.48
CA ASP A 228 -19.38 15.70 -26.03
C ASP A 228 -18.16 14.78 -26.25
N LYS A 229 -17.73 14.12 -25.17
CA LYS A 229 -18.05 12.70 -24.88
C LYS A 229 -17.36 12.25 -23.59
N HIS A 230 -18.15 11.85 -22.60
CA HIS A 230 -17.66 11.05 -21.48
C HIS A 230 -17.27 9.67 -22.00
N GLN A 231 -15.98 9.43 -22.24
CA GLN A 231 -15.48 8.06 -22.25
C GLN A 231 -15.11 7.68 -20.82
N THR A 232 -16.01 6.96 -20.15
CA THR A 232 -15.57 5.94 -19.21
C THR A 232 -14.77 4.93 -20.01
N ALA A 233 -13.45 5.13 -20.11
CA ALA A 233 -12.60 4.01 -20.43
C ALA A 233 -12.66 3.07 -19.23
N MET A 234 -13.18 1.85 -19.42
CA MET A 234 -12.86 0.77 -18.48
C MET A 234 -11.35 0.52 -18.64
N GLY A 235 -10.54 1.27 -17.92
CA GLY A 235 -9.12 1.07 -17.86
C GLY A 235 -8.88 -0.25 -17.15
N GLN A 236 -8.44 -1.26 -17.89
CA GLN A 236 -8.12 -2.55 -17.29
C GLN A 236 -6.92 -2.35 -16.36
N ILE A 237 -7.15 -2.45 -15.05
CA ILE A 237 -6.04 -2.80 -14.15
C ILE A 237 -5.60 -4.19 -14.62
N PRO A 238 -4.39 -4.37 -15.17
CA PRO A 238 -3.98 -5.63 -15.81
C PRO A 238 -3.59 -6.70 -14.78
N PHE A 239 -4.18 -6.63 -13.58
CA PHE A 239 -3.88 -7.50 -12.45
C PHE A 239 -5.10 -8.37 -12.16
N SER A 240 -4.83 -9.64 -11.88
CA SER A 240 -5.88 -10.61 -11.53
C SER A 240 -6.40 -10.42 -10.10
N SER A 241 -5.64 -9.72 -9.25
CA SER A 241 -6.06 -9.40 -7.89
C SER A 241 -5.35 -8.16 -7.33
N ILE A 242 -6.04 -7.42 -6.46
CA ILE A 242 -5.50 -6.28 -5.70
C ILE A 242 -5.62 -6.58 -4.22
N ARG A 243 -4.50 -6.41 -3.50
CA ARG A 243 -4.40 -6.61 -2.06
C ARG A 243 -4.40 -5.33 -1.26
N ALA A 244 -3.83 -4.25 -1.80
CA ALA A 244 -3.87 -2.95 -1.15
C ALA A 244 -3.73 -1.84 -2.20
N VAL A 245 -4.24 -0.65 -1.88
CA VAL A 245 -4.14 0.51 -2.77
C VAL A 245 -3.67 1.73 -1.97
N MET A 246 -2.66 2.41 -2.49
CA MET A 246 -2.15 3.66 -1.96
C MET A 246 -2.38 4.79 -2.96
N THR A 247 -2.91 5.92 -2.50
CA THR A 247 -2.97 7.14 -3.31
C THR A 247 -1.60 7.82 -3.32
N TYR A 248 -1.14 8.23 -4.50
CA TYR A 248 0.13 8.92 -4.69
C TYR A 248 -0.12 10.41 -4.99
N TYR A 249 0.50 11.31 -4.22
CA TYR A 249 0.28 12.77 -4.30
C TYR A 249 1.39 13.54 -5.01
N GLY A 250 2.46 12.88 -5.46
CA GLY A 250 3.61 13.55 -6.06
C GLY A 250 4.26 14.56 -5.09
N THR A 251 4.70 15.71 -5.61
CA THR A 251 5.25 16.82 -4.82
C THR A 251 4.20 17.84 -4.37
N GLY A 252 2.93 17.63 -4.75
CA GLY A 252 1.80 18.52 -4.44
C GLY A 252 0.88 17.96 -3.36
N SER A 253 -0.23 18.66 -3.13
CA SER A 253 -1.31 18.22 -2.23
C SER A 253 -2.42 17.45 -2.95
N LEU A 254 -2.30 17.25 -4.26
CA LEU A 254 -3.32 16.64 -5.09
C LEU A 254 -2.85 15.25 -5.54
N PRO A 255 -3.75 14.26 -5.54
CA PRO A 255 -3.40 12.93 -5.99
C PRO A 255 -3.09 12.95 -7.49
N VAL A 256 -1.97 12.32 -7.86
CA VAL A 256 -1.50 12.19 -9.25
C VAL A 256 -1.55 10.74 -9.76
N GLY A 257 -1.87 9.78 -8.87
CA GLY A 257 -2.04 8.38 -9.25
C GLY A 257 -2.42 7.45 -8.10
N GLU A 258 -2.49 6.16 -8.42
CA GLU A 258 -2.74 5.05 -7.50
C GLU A 258 -1.65 4.00 -7.63
N VAL A 259 -1.19 3.47 -6.51
CA VAL A 259 -0.29 2.31 -6.44
C VAL A 259 -1.10 1.10 -5.99
N PHE A 260 -1.19 0.09 -6.84
CA PHE A 260 -1.88 -1.17 -6.58
C PHE A 260 -0.87 -2.22 -6.16
N PHE A 261 -0.95 -2.70 -4.92
CA PHE A 261 -0.22 -3.87 -4.47
C PHE A 261 -0.98 -5.13 -4.89
N ILE A 262 -0.30 -6.02 -5.61
CA ILE A 262 -0.91 -7.12 -6.38
C ILE A 262 -0.75 -8.43 -5.62
N SER A 263 -1.75 -9.34 -5.73
CA SER A 263 -1.71 -10.70 -5.19
C SER A 263 -1.36 -10.80 -3.69
N ASP A 264 -0.08 -11.00 -3.38
CA ASP A 264 0.49 -11.19 -2.05
C ASP A 264 1.15 -9.92 -1.49
N GLY A 265 1.09 -8.81 -2.22
CA GLY A 265 1.65 -7.52 -1.81
C GLY A 265 3.11 -7.31 -2.17
N LYS A 266 3.71 -8.27 -2.88
CA LYS A 266 5.14 -8.33 -3.19
C LYS A 266 5.53 -7.63 -4.49
N GLN A 267 4.53 -7.35 -5.30
CA GLN A 267 4.64 -6.56 -6.52
C GLN A 267 3.64 -5.42 -6.47
N PHE A 268 3.94 -4.35 -7.19
CA PHE A 268 2.98 -3.28 -7.39
C PHE A 268 2.90 -2.80 -8.83
N GLY A 269 1.72 -2.31 -9.21
CA GLY A 269 1.52 -1.48 -10.39
C GLY A 269 1.21 -0.05 -9.99
N TYR A 270 1.45 0.90 -10.89
CA TYR A 270 1.19 2.32 -10.66
C TYR A 270 0.37 2.90 -11.82
N ASN A 271 -0.81 3.43 -11.52
CA ASN A 271 -1.63 4.18 -12.46
C ASN A 271 -1.36 5.67 -12.30
N GLN A 272 -0.99 6.34 -13.39
CA GLN A 272 -0.87 7.79 -13.43
C GLN A 272 -2.17 8.42 -13.94
N PHE A 273 -2.82 9.24 -13.11
CA PHE A 273 -4.15 9.81 -13.45
C PHE A 273 -4.15 10.74 -14.66
N GLU A 274 -3.02 11.38 -14.95
CA GLU A 274 -2.88 12.27 -16.11
C GLU A 274 -2.92 11.50 -17.44
N THR A 275 -2.32 10.31 -17.49
CA THR A 275 -2.22 9.51 -18.73
C THR A 275 -3.21 8.35 -18.77
N GLY A 276 -3.72 7.92 -17.61
CA GLY A 276 -4.49 6.69 -17.44
C GLY A 276 -3.66 5.41 -17.64
N GLU A 277 -2.34 5.53 -17.80
CA GLU A 277 -1.44 4.40 -18.04
C GLU A 277 -1.13 3.69 -16.72
N VAL A 278 -1.22 2.35 -16.75
CA VAL A 278 -0.75 1.50 -15.66
C VAL A 278 0.64 0.97 -15.99
N LEU A 279 1.63 1.38 -15.20
CA LEU A 279 3.01 0.89 -15.26
C LEU A 279 3.23 -0.28 -14.30
N GLY A 280 4.08 -1.23 -14.68
CA GLY A 280 4.46 -2.39 -13.86
C GLY A 280 4.05 -3.74 -14.47
N PRO A 281 4.09 -4.84 -13.69
CA PRO A 281 4.40 -4.87 -12.26
C PRO A 281 5.88 -4.58 -11.96
N PHE A 282 6.14 -3.99 -10.79
CA PHE A 282 7.47 -3.82 -10.21
C PHE A 282 7.63 -4.74 -9.00
N ASP A 283 8.74 -5.48 -8.95
CA ASP A 283 9.07 -6.35 -7.82
C ASP A 283 9.63 -5.55 -6.64
N LEU A 284 9.24 -5.91 -5.42
CA LEU A 284 9.77 -5.31 -4.19
C LEU A 284 11.00 -6.06 -3.62
N TYR A 285 11.35 -7.23 -4.17
CA TYR A 285 12.55 -8.02 -3.82
C TYR A 285 12.98 -8.94 -4.97
#